data_AF-A0AAU9QKL5-F1
#
_entry.id   AF-A0AAU9QKL5-F1
#
_cell.length_a   1.000
_cell.length_b   1.000
_cell.length_c   1.000
_cell.angle_alpha   90.00
_cell.angle_beta   90.00
_cell.angle_gamma   90.00
#
_symmetry.space_group_name_H-M   'P 1'
#
loop_
_entity.id
_entity.type
_entity.pdbx_description
1 polymer ?
#
loop_
_entity_poly.entity_id
_entity_poly.type
_entity_poly.pdbx_seq_one_letter_code
_entity_poly.pdbx_strand_id
1 'polypeptide(L)'
;MSVQKKFGGELSDEEFRKFTLYTTQSNNKQDDEARAQILGFTNENVRIAPGAIVRIGENQIGPRSYVGLYSYINGDVAIGEDVAIGPHVSIVAGNHVFDPVTNCFSGRSCWEEGKVVIQRGVWLTTGVVITPGTTIGECALVCANSVVTSDVPAYAIVAGTPAKQVGRIDPESGQYHWFNKE
;
A
#
# COMPACT_ATOMS: atom_id res chain seq x y z
N MET A 1 26.33 -2.44 -0.76
CA MET A 1 26.50 -3.61 -1.66
C MET A 1 25.22 -3.73 -2.47
N SER A 2 25.28 -3.85 -3.80
CA SER A 2 24.06 -4.05 -4.61
C SER A 2 23.43 -5.41 -4.29
N VAL A 3 22.12 -5.55 -4.52
CA VAL A 3 21.41 -6.84 -4.38
C VAL A 3 22.10 -7.91 -5.22
N GLN A 4 22.46 -7.57 -6.48
CA GLN A 4 23.21 -8.48 -7.37
C GLN A 4 24.57 -8.90 -6.80
N LYS A 5 25.29 -8.00 -6.12
CA LYS A 5 26.59 -8.34 -5.53
C LYS A 5 26.45 -9.22 -4.29
N LYS A 6 25.32 -9.11 -3.57
CA LYS A 6 25.07 -9.87 -2.34
C LYS A 6 24.41 -11.23 -2.59
N PHE A 7 23.58 -11.34 -3.61
CA PHE A 7 22.73 -12.50 -3.86
C PHE A 7 22.74 -12.99 -5.32
N GLY A 8 23.60 -12.43 -6.18
CA GLY A 8 23.64 -12.80 -7.60
C GLY A 8 24.33 -14.13 -7.86
N GLY A 9 24.06 -14.67 -9.05
CA GLY A 9 24.57 -15.94 -9.60
C GLY A 9 23.84 -16.24 -10.92
N GLU A 10 24.26 -17.30 -11.63
CA GLU A 10 23.46 -17.84 -12.73
C GLU A 10 22.34 -18.72 -12.16
N LEU A 11 21.12 -18.54 -12.68
CA LEU A 11 20.00 -19.43 -12.40
C LEU A 11 20.02 -20.55 -13.44
N SER A 12 19.81 -21.80 -13.03
CA SER A 12 19.48 -22.88 -13.96
C SER A 12 18.14 -22.61 -14.66
N ASP A 13 17.90 -23.27 -15.80
CA ASP A 13 16.64 -23.16 -16.54
C ASP A 13 15.41 -23.48 -15.66
N GLU A 14 15.54 -24.46 -14.75
CA GLU A 14 14.48 -24.83 -13.83
C GLU A 14 14.23 -23.74 -12.78
N GLU A 15 15.28 -23.16 -12.21
CA GLU A 15 15.17 -22.06 -11.25
C GLU A 15 14.58 -20.81 -11.91
N PHE A 16 15.02 -20.50 -13.13
CA PHE A 16 14.50 -19.39 -13.91
C PHE A 16 13.02 -19.58 -14.25
N ARG A 17 12.61 -20.81 -14.64
CA ARG A 17 11.20 -21.15 -14.88
C ARG A 17 10.37 -20.98 -13.60
N LYS A 18 10.84 -21.51 -12.47
CA LYS A 18 10.16 -21.39 -11.17
C LYS A 18 10.01 -19.92 -10.77
N PHE A 19 11.08 -19.15 -10.87
CA PHE A 19 11.08 -17.72 -10.58
C PHE A 19 10.09 -16.95 -11.47
N THR A 20 10.07 -17.24 -12.76
CA THR A 20 9.13 -16.63 -13.71
C THR A 20 7.68 -16.92 -13.33
N LEU A 21 7.33 -18.18 -13.07
CA LEU A 21 5.97 -18.54 -12.66
C LEU A 21 5.59 -17.92 -11.31
N TYR A 22 6.52 -17.91 -10.36
CA TYR A 22 6.31 -17.30 -9.05
C TYR A 22 6.06 -15.79 -9.13
N THR A 23 6.70 -15.10 -10.06
CA THR A 23 6.54 -13.64 -10.21
C THR A 23 5.35 -13.24 -11.08
N THR A 24 4.81 -14.16 -11.90
CA THR A 24 3.78 -13.84 -12.90
C THR A 24 2.45 -14.56 -12.73
N GLN A 25 2.42 -15.70 -12.02
CA GLN A 25 1.23 -16.57 -11.91
C GLN A 25 0.87 -16.93 -10.46
N SER A 26 1.76 -16.75 -9.50
CA SER A 26 1.52 -17.10 -8.09
C SER A 26 0.76 -15.99 -7.36
N ASN A 27 -0.56 -16.09 -7.24
CA ASN A 27 -1.36 -15.17 -6.43
C ASN A 27 -2.29 -15.97 -5.50
N ASN A 28 -1.72 -16.53 -4.44
CA ASN A 28 -2.42 -17.35 -3.47
C ASN A 28 -1.90 -17.08 -2.05
N LYS A 29 -2.70 -17.46 -1.04
CA LYS A 29 -2.42 -17.18 0.36
C LYS A 29 -1.03 -17.66 0.79
N GLN A 30 -0.68 -18.91 0.49
CA GLN A 30 0.55 -19.53 0.97
C GLN A 30 1.79 -18.83 0.41
N ASP A 31 1.81 -18.59 -0.90
CA ASP A 31 2.95 -17.94 -1.55
C ASP A 31 3.05 -16.45 -1.15
N ASP A 32 1.93 -15.77 -0.94
CA ASP A 32 1.91 -14.38 -0.49
C ASP A 32 2.45 -14.20 0.94
N GLU A 33 2.18 -15.16 1.83
CA GLU A 33 2.77 -15.18 3.18
C GLU A 33 4.26 -15.48 3.12
N ALA A 34 4.69 -16.47 2.33
CA ALA A 34 6.10 -16.77 2.14
C ALA A 34 6.87 -15.57 1.59
N ARG A 35 6.28 -14.84 0.62
CA ARG A 35 6.83 -13.59 0.08
C ARG A 35 6.98 -12.52 1.15
N ALA A 36 5.96 -12.32 1.97
CA ALA A 36 6.00 -11.35 3.06
C ALA A 36 7.14 -11.65 4.06
N GLN A 37 7.30 -12.91 4.45
CA GLN A 37 8.37 -13.35 5.35
C GLN A 37 9.77 -13.10 4.76
N ILE A 38 9.99 -13.45 3.49
CA ILE A 38 11.27 -13.21 2.79
C ILE A 38 11.62 -11.71 2.76
N LEU A 39 10.61 -10.85 2.64
CA LEU A 39 10.76 -9.39 2.64
C LEU A 39 10.90 -8.78 4.05
N GLY A 40 10.86 -9.58 5.11
CA GLY A 40 11.02 -9.12 6.50
C GLY A 40 9.72 -8.71 7.19
N PHE A 41 8.56 -9.01 6.61
CA PHE A 41 7.26 -8.78 7.23
C PHE A 41 6.78 -10.06 7.91
N THR A 42 7.07 -10.18 9.20
CA THR A 42 6.94 -11.44 9.95
C THR A 42 5.69 -11.54 10.83
N ASN A 43 4.87 -10.48 10.86
CA ASN A 43 3.60 -10.50 11.57
C ASN A 43 2.65 -11.58 11.01
N GLU A 44 1.79 -12.08 11.88
CA GLU A 44 0.87 -13.17 11.57
C GLU A 44 0.03 -12.88 10.32
N ASN A 45 0.04 -13.81 9.34
CA ASN A 45 -0.83 -13.77 8.17
C ASN A 45 -0.73 -12.46 7.35
N VAL A 46 0.41 -11.77 7.39
CA VAL A 46 0.72 -10.72 6.41
C VAL A 46 0.95 -11.36 5.05
N ARG A 47 0.30 -10.80 4.03
CA ARG A 47 0.35 -11.30 2.66
C ARG A 47 0.76 -10.18 1.71
N ILE A 48 1.77 -10.43 0.88
CA ILE A 48 2.21 -9.49 -0.15
C ILE A 48 2.14 -10.20 -1.49
N ALA A 49 1.28 -9.74 -2.38
CA ALA A 49 1.09 -10.32 -3.72
C ALA A 49 2.29 -10.04 -4.65
N PRO A 50 2.44 -10.78 -5.77
CA PRO A 50 3.51 -10.53 -6.73
C PRO A 50 3.54 -9.11 -7.28
N GLY A 51 4.74 -8.65 -7.59
CA GLY A 51 4.97 -7.33 -8.18
C GLY A 51 4.73 -6.15 -7.25
N ALA A 52 4.19 -6.37 -6.04
CA ALA A 52 4.11 -5.34 -5.03
C ALA A 52 5.53 -4.95 -4.56
N ILE A 53 5.79 -3.65 -4.49
CA ILE A 53 7.05 -3.09 -4.02
C ILE A 53 6.76 -2.38 -2.70
N VAL A 54 7.26 -2.96 -1.61
CA VAL A 54 7.06 -2.45 -0.25
C VAL A 54 8.42 -2.04 0.32
N ARG A 55 8.59 -0.74 0.57
CA ARG A 55 9.84 -0.10 0.99
C ARG A 55 9.59 0.76 2.23
N ILE A 56 9.20 0.09 3.30
CA ILE A 56 8.90 0.68 4.62
C ILE A 56 9.69 -0.09 5.68
N GLY A 57 9.64 0.36 6.94
CA GLY A 57 10.33 -0.34 8.04
C GLY A 57 9.84 -1.78 8.23
N GLU A 58 10.70 -2.63 8.81
CA GLU A 58 10.31 -3.99 9.18
C GLU A 58 9.12 -3.98 10.14
N ASN A 59 8.22 -4.96 9.99
CA ASN A 59 7.02 -5.14 10.83
C ASN A 59 6.08 -3.90 10.93
N GLN A 60 6.13 -2.97 9.97
CA GLN A 60 5.19 -1.84 9.86
C GLN A 60 3.83 -2.21 9.25
N ILE A 61 3.60 -3.49 8.94
CA ILE A 61 2.32 -4.03 8.46
C ILE A 61 1.73 -4.91 9.56
N GLY A 62 0.59 -4.51 10.11
CA GLY A 62 -0.12 -5.27 11.13
C GLY A 62 -0.60 -6.65 10.64
N PRO A 63 -0.92 -7.56 11.58
CA PRO A 63 -1.32 -8.92 11.25
C PRO A 63 -2.57 -8.98 10.38
N ARG A 64 -2.71 -10.07 9.62
CA ARG A 64 -3.84 -10.40 8.73
C ARG A 64 -4.08 -9.40 7.59
N SER A 65 -3.14 -8.48 7.36
CA SER A 65 -3.21 -7.50 6.28
C SER A 65 -2.72 -8.06 4.93
N TYR A 66 -3.25 -7.53 3.84
CA TYR A 66 -2.94 -7.93 2.47
C TYR A 66 -2.51 -6.74 1.62
N VAL A 67 -1.41 -6.90 0.89
CA VAL A 67 -0.94 -5.95 -0.13
C VAL A 67 -1.13 -6.56 -1.52
N GLY A 68 -2.03 -5.96 -2.29
CA GLY A 68 -2.41 -6.43 -3.62
C GLY A 68 -1.36 -6.21 -4.71
N LEU A 69 -1.57 -6.90 -5.82
CA LEU A 69 -0.68 -6.95 -6.99
C LEU A 69 -0.21 -5.56 -7.43
N TYR A 70 1.08 -5.43 -7.73
CA TYR A 70 1.68 -4.21 -8.31
C TYR A 70 1.46 -2.93 -7.49
N SER A 71 1.18 -3.04 -6.20
CA SER A 71 1.11 -1.88 -5.31
C SER A 71 2.50 -1.34 -5.00
N TYR A 72 2.61 -0.03 -4.80
CA TYR A 72 3.85 0.64 -4.42
C TYR A 72 3.67 1.35 -3.08
N ILE A 73 4.41 0.94 -2.06
CA ILE A 73 4.34 1.49 -0.70
C ILE A 73 5.74 1.91 -0.28
N ASN A 74 5.95 3.20 0.01
CA ASN A 74 7.30 3.72 0.25
C ASN A 74 7.33 4.88 1.26
N GLY A 75 8.31 4.84 2.18
CA GLY A 75 8.57 5.88 3.18
C GLY A 75 8.08 5.50 4.58
N ASP A 76 7.84 6.50 5.45
CA ASP A 76 7.25 6.30 6.78
C ASP A 76 5.74 6.03 6.68
N VAL A 77 5.39 4.76 6.48
CA VAL A 77 4.00 4.29 6.40
C VAL A 77 3.78 3.24 7.48
N ALA A 78 2.75 3.45 8.31
CA ALA A 78 2.28 2.48 9.29
C ALA A 78 0.94 1.91 8.83
N ILE A 79 0.86 0.58 8.69
CA ILE A 79 -0.35 -0.14 8.28
C ILE A 79 -0.82 -0.99 9.47
N GLY A 80 -2.09 -0.82 9.85
CA GLY A 80 -2.72 -1.56 10.94
C GLY A 80 -2.99 -3.04 10.61
N GLU A 81 -3.73 -3.69 11.49
CA GLU A 81 -4.21 -5.06 11.29
C GLU A 81 -5.47 -5.13 10.43
N ASP A 82 -5.68 -6.28 9.78
CA ASP A 82 -6.86 -6.55 8.94
C ASP A 82 -7.07 -5.53 7.80
N VAL A 83 -5.98 -4.91 7.31
CA VAL A 83 -6.05 -3.95 6.20
C VAL A 83 -6.02 -4.70 4.88
N ALA A 84 -6.97 -4.37 3.99
CA ALA A 84 -7.02 -4.89 2.63
C ALA A 84 -6.59 -3.80 1.63
N ILE A 85 -5.43 -3.98 1.01
CA ILE A 85 -4.93 -3.12 -0.06
C ILE A 85 -5.12 -3.83 -1.39
N GLY A 86 -5.92 -3.24 -2.28
CA GLY A 86 -6.19 -3.74 -3.61
C GLY A 86 -4.98 -3.64 -4.55
N PRO A 87 -5.12 -4.08 -5.82
CA PRO A 87 -4.05 -3.98 -6.79
C PRO A 87 -3.79 -2.53 -7.21
N HIS A 88 -2.58 -2.24 -7.67
CA HIS A 88 -2.16 -0.93 -8.18
C HIS A 88 -2.34 0.24 -7.20
N VAL A 89 -2.35 -0.02 -5.90
CA VAL A 89 -2.42 1.05 -4.89
C VAL A 89 -1.04 1.68 -4.71
N SER A 90 -0.98 3.01 -4.63
CA SER A 90 0.24 3.76 -4.35
C SER A 90 0.11 4.52 -3.03
N ILE A 91 0.99 4.21 -2.07
CA ILE A 91 1.07 4.87 -0.77
C ILE A 91 2.46 5.47 -0.64
N VAL A 92 2.54 6.79 -0.59
CA VAL A 92 3.84 7.49 -0.59
C VAL A 92 3.86 8.46 0.58
N ALA A 93 4.87 8.31 1.45
CA ALA A 93 5.08 9.15 2.63
C ALA A 93 6.20 10.19 2.46
N GLY A 94 6.60 10.47 1.21
CA GLY A 94 7.57 11.52 0.91
C GLY A 94 7.27 12.24 -0.40
N ASN A 95 7.68 13.51 -0.49
CA ASN A 95 7.54 14.34 -1.68
C ASN A 95 8.86 15.00 -2.07
N HIS A 96 9.06 15.23 -3.37
CA HIS A 96 10.17 16.05 -3.85
C HIS A 96 9.90 17.52 -3.55
N VAL A 97 10.92 18.22 -3.05
CA VAL A 97 10.83 19.64 -2.70
C VAL A 97 11.29 20.48 -3.88
N PHE A 98 10.57 21.57 -4.15
CA PHE A 98 11.01 22.54 -5.14
C PHE A 98 12.19 23.33 -4.60
N ASP A 99 13.32 23.31 -5.32
CA ASP A 99 14.50 24.09 -5.00
C ASP A 99 14.47 25.42 -5.79
N PRO A 100 14.29 26.57 -5.11
CA PRO A 100 14.24 27.87 -5.77
C PRO A 100 15.59 28.31 -6.36
N VAL A 101 16.72 27.74 -5.93
CA VAL A 101 18.05 28.07 -6.44
C VAL A 101 18.25 27.45 -7.82
N THR A 102 17.83 26.19 -7.99
CA THR A 102 17.95 25.46 -9.27
C THR A 102 16.71 25.57 -10.15
N ASN A 103 15.59 26.08 -9.63
CA ASN A 103 14.27 26.12 -10.28
C ASN A 103 13.81 24.71 -10.74
N CYS A 104 14.18 23.70 -9.97
CA CYS A 104 13.93 22.29 -10.24
C CYS A 104 13.42 21.61 -8.97
N PHE A 105 12.74 20.47 -9.12
CA PHE A 105 12.48 19.60 -7.98
C PHE A 105 13.74 18.82 -7.62
N SER A 106 13.93 18.59 -6.32
CA SER A 106 15.11 17.98 -5.72
C SER A 106 15.47 16.58 -6.24
N GLY A 107 14.55 15.88 -6.91
CA GLY A 107 14.72 14.45 -7.15
C GLY A 107 15.08 13.76 -5.83
N ARG A 108 16.10 12.91 -5.80
CA ARG A 108 16.44 12.13 -4.58
C ARG A 108 17.32 12.86 -3.55
N SER A 109 17.67 14.13 -3.73
CA SER A 109 18.65 14.81 -2.86
C SER A 109 18.05 15.40 -1.59
N CYS A 110 16.77 15.81 -1.62
CA CYS A 110 16.00 16.21 -0.45
C CYS A 110 14.51 15.89 -0.66
N TRP A 111 13.77 15.67 0.42
CA TRP A 111 12.34 15.38 0.36
C TRP A 111 11.64 15.90 1.62
N GLU A 112 10.35 16.19 1.50
CA GLU A 112 9.45 16.44 2.63
C GLU A 112 8.86 15.10 3.06
N GLU A 113 8.90 14.82 4.37
CA GLU A 113 8.32 13.61 4.94
C GLU A 113 6.94 13.91 5.49
N GLY A 114 6.00 13.00 5.23
CA GLY A 114 4.67 13.05 5.81
C GLY A 114 4.24 11.63 6.13
N LYS A 115 4.31 11.26 7.41
CA LYS A 115 3.90 9.93 7.87
C LYS A 115 2.50 9.61 7.38
N VAL A 116 2.34 8.45 6.76
CA VAL A 116 1.03 7.92 6.37
C VAL A 116 0.61 6.86 7.36
N VAL A 117 -0.62 6.95 7.87
CA VAL A 117 -1.17 5.98 8.81
C VAL A 117 -2.43 5.35 8.20
N ILE A 118 -2.41 4.04 8.00
CA ILE A 118 -3.58 3.27 7.60
C ILE A 118 -4.04 2.48 8.82
N GLN A 119 -5.18 2.85 9.40
CA GLN A 119 -5.69 2.18 10.60
C GLN A 119 -6.28 0.80 10.28
N ARG A 120 -6.68 0.08 11.33
CA ARG A 120 -7.23 -1.28 11.25
C ARG A 120 -8.41 -1.39 10.29
N GLY A 121 -8.59 -2.53 9.64
CA GLY A 121 -9.80 -2.86 8.88
C GLY A 121 -10.06 -2.00 7.64
N VAL A 122 -9.13 -1.12 7.26
CA VAL A 122 -9.27 -0.26 6.08
C VAL A 122 -9.28 -1.10 4.81
N TRP A 123 -10.15 -0.73 3.88
CA TRP A 123 -10.16 -1.27 2.53
C TRP A 123 -9.79 -0.18 1.51
N LEU A 124 -8.58 -0.30 0.96
CA LEU A 124 -8.14 0.49 -0.19
C LEU A 124 -8.42 -0.33 -1.45
N THR A 125 -9.34 0.13 -2.28
CA THR A 125 -9.67 -0.58 -3.52
C THR A 125 -8.62 -0.31 -4.61
N THR A 126 -8.80 -0.90 -5.80
CA THR A 126 -7.82 -0.82 -6.88
C THR A 126 -7.46 0.62 -7.27
N GLY A 127 -6.18 0.86 -7.56
CA GLY A 127 -5.70 2.13 -8.13
C GLY A 127 -5.74 3.34 -7.20
N VAL A 128 -6.00 3.16 -5.91
CA VAL A 128 -5.99 4.24 -4.93
C VAL A 128 -4.60 4.85 -4.79
N VAL A 129 -4.54 6.17 -4.64
CA VAL A 129 -3.31 6.91 -4.31
C VAL A 129 -3.49 7.61 -2.96
N ILE A 130 -2.56 7.42 -2.03
CA ILE A 130 -2.51 8.10 -0.73
C ILE A 130 -1.28 9.01 -0.69
N THR A 131 -1.48 10.30 -0.42
CA THR A 131 -0.40 11.29 -0.37
C THR A 131 0.25 11.38 1.03
N PRO A 132 1.45 11.95 1.13
CA PRO A 132 2.14 12.10 2.42
C PRO A 132 1.31 12.84 3.47
N GLY A 133 1.49 12.48 4.73
CA GLY A 133 0.86 13.13 5.88
C GLY A 133 -0.61 12.76 6.12
N THR A 134 -1.11 11.73 5.42
CA THR A 134 -2.52 11.32 5.48
C THR A 134 -2.75 10.19 6.48
N THR A 135 -3.80 10.31 7.29
CA THR A 135 -4.34 9.23 8.12
C THR A 135 -5.66 8.71 7.55
N ILE A 136 -5.75 7.40 7.31
CA ILE A 136 -6.98 6.71 6.94
C ILE A 136 -7.54 6.03 8.19
N GLY A 137 -8.69 6.52 8.66
CA GLY A 137 -9.37 6.05 9.85
C GLY A 137 -9.84 4.61 9.76
N GLU A 138 -10.02 3.97 10.91
CA GLU A 138 -10.39 2.55 11.00
C GLU A 138 -11.64 2.21 10.18
N CYS A 139 -11.62 1.04 9.56
CA CYS A 139 -12.74 0.51 8.77
C CYS A 139 -13.22 1.44 7.64
N ALA A 140 -12.42 2.44 7.24
CA ALA A 140 -12.75 3.29 6.10
C ALA A 140 -12.62 2.53 4.78
N LEU A 141 -13.47 2.89 3.83
CA LEU A 141 -13.43 2.41 2.45
C LEU A 141 -12.98 3.54 1.53
N VAL A 142 -11.86 3.33 0.83
CA VAL A 142 -11.40 4.20 -0.24
C VAL A 142 -11.73 3.56 -1.58
N CYS A 143 -12.68 4.14 -2.32
CA CYS A 143 -13.17 3.67 -3.61
C CYS A 143 -12.13 3.76 -4.73
N ALA A 144 -12.37 3.03 -5.82
CA ALA A 144 -11.36 2.76 -6.84
C ALA A 144 -10.86 4.05 -7.50
N ASN A 145 -9.57 4.09 -7.84
CA ASN A 145 -8.90 5.20 -8.50
C ASN A 145 -9.01 6.55 -7.76
N SER A 146 -9.28 6.54 -6.45
CA SER A 146 -9.36 7.78 -5.67
C SER A 146 -7.97 8.27 -5.27
N VAL A 147 -7.79 9.60 -5.26
CA VAL A 147 -6.57 10.25 -4.75
C VAL A 147 -6.87 10.92 -3.43
N VAL A 148 -6.39 10.34 -2.34
CA VAL A 148 -6.62 10.82 -0.99
C VAL A 148 -5.51 11.79 -0.61
N THR A 149 -5.89 13.05 -0.41
CA THR A 149 -4.98 14.17 -0.12
C THR A 149 -5.16 14.75 1.28
N SER A 150 -5.96 14.12 2.12
CA SER A 150 -6.30 14.58 3.47
C SER A 150 -6.84 13.41 4.29
N ASP A 151 -6.83 13.53 5.61
CA ASP A 151 -7.33 12.52 6.52
C ASP A 151 -8.75 12.05 6.18
N VAL A 152 -8.98 10.74 6.36
CA VAL A 152 -10.27 10.08 6.14
C VAL A 152 -10.83 9.64 7.49
N PRO A 153 -12.06 10.04 7.87
CA PRO A 153 -12.67 9.60 9.12
C PRO A 153 -12.89 8.08 9.17
N ALA A 154 -12.94 7.53 10.39
CA ALA A 154 -13.31 6.14 10.62
C ALA A 154 -14.68 5.83 9.99
N TYR A 155 -14.83 4.62 9.44
CA TYR A 155 -16.03 4.12 8.76
C TYR A 155 -16.51 4.97 7.58
N ALA A 156 -15.74 5.97 7.14
CA ALA A 156 -16.11 6.79 5.99
C ALA A 156 -15.94 5.99 4.69
N ILE A 157 -16.80 6.29 3.72
CA ILE A 157 -16.61 5.86 2.34
C ILE A 157 -16.21 7.09 1.54
N VAL A 158 -15.02 7.08 0.94
CA VAL A 158 -14.50 8.21 0.14
C VAL A 158 -14.25 7.80 -1.30
N ALA A 159 -14.47 8.73 -2.24
CA ALA A 159 -14.24 8.50 -3.66
C ALA A 159 -13.76 9.79 -4.37
N GLY A 160 -13.06 9.63 -5.49
CA GLY A 160 -12.73 10.71 -6.43
C GLY A 160 -11.32 11.29 -6.30
N THR A 161 -11.06 12.37 -7.05
CA THR A 161 -9.75 13.03 -7.15
C THR A 161 -9.94 14.55 -7.14
N PRO A 162 -9.67 15.25 -6.01
CA PRO A 162 -9.33 14.68 -4.70
C PRO A 162 -10.50 13.90 -4.09
N ALA A 163 -10.20 12.89 -3.28
CA ALA A 163 -11.20 12.05 -2.66
C ALA A 163 -12.08 12.85 -1.69
N LYS A 164 -13.38 12.63 -1.75
CA LYS A 164 -14.38 13.24 -0.85
C LYS A 164 -15.26 12.14 -0.27
N GLN A 165 -15.79 12.39 0.93
CA GLN A 165 -16.72 11.47 1.55
C GLN A 165 -18.02 11.41 0.72
N VAL A 166 -18.36 10.20 0.30
CA VAL A 166 -19.56 9.87 -0.49
C VAL A 166 -20.47 8.88 0.24
N GLY A 167 -20.12 8.52 1.48
CA GLY A 167 -20.92 7.66 2.32
C GLY A 167 -20.26 7.33 3.65
N ARG A 168 -20.88 6.40 4.38
CA ARG A 168 -20.36 5.81 5.60
C ARG A 168 -20.82 4.36 5.74
N ILE A 169 -20.04 3.57 6.44
CA ILE A 169 -20.41 2.24 6.91
C ILE A 169 -20.98 2.40 8.31
N ASP A 170 -22.12 1.78 8.58
CA ASP A 170 -22.66 1.69 9.93
C ASP A 170 -21.89 0.59 10.70
N PRO A 171 -21.17 0.93 11.80
CA PRO A 171 -20.40 -0.04 12.56
C PRO A 171 -21.27 -1.09 13.29
N GLU A 172 -22.53 -0.80 13.58
CA GLU A 172 -23.42 -1.73 14.29
C GLU A 172 -24.07 -2.74 13.35
N SER A 173 -24.54 -2.27 12.19
CA SER A 173 -25.27 -3.11 11.23
C SER A 173 -24.42 -3.63 10.08
N GLY A 174 -23.24 -3.05 9.84
CA GLY A 174 -22.41 -3.32 8.66
C GLY A 174 -22.98 -2.78 7.35
N GLN A 175 -24.08 -2.00 7.40
CA GLN A 175 -24.72 -1.46 6.21
C GLN A 175 -23.94 -0.29 5.63
N TYR A 176 -23.97 -0.17 4.30
CA TYR A 176 -23.32 0.89 3.56
C TYR A 176 -24.35 1.98 3.26
N HIS A 177 -24.15 3.18 3.80
CA HIS A 177 -24.97 4.34 3.55
C HIS A 177 -24.26 5.29 2.59
N TRP A 178 -24.70 5.30 1.34
CA TRP A 178 -24.18 6.19 0.31
C TRP A 178 -24.93 7.52 0.32
N PHE A 179 -24.20 8.62 0.21
CA PHE A 179 -24.77 9.95 0.07
C PHE A 179 -25.14 10.18 -1.40
N ASN A 180 -26.32 10.75 -1.64
CA ASN A 180 -26.78 11.17 -2.97
C ASN A 180 -26.68 10.06 -4.05
N LYS A 181 -26.88 8.79 -3.64
CA LYS A 181 -27.01 7.67 -4.58
C LYS A 181 -28.47 7.67 -5.05
N GLU A 182 -28.73 8.30 -6.18
CA GLU A 182 -29.94 8.04 -6.97
C GLU A 182 -29.85 6.66 -7.62
#